data_AF-A0A350C4R5-F1
#
_entry.id   AF-A0A350C4R5-F1
#
_cell.length_a   1.000
_cell.length_b   1.000
_cell.length_c   1.000
_cell.angle_alpha   90.00
_cell.angle_beta   90.00
_cell.angle_gamma   90.00
#
_symmetry.space_group_name_H-M   'P 1'
#
loop_
_entity.id
_entity.type
_entity.pdbx_description
1 polymer ?
#
loop_
_entity_poly.entity_id
_entity_poly.type
_entity_poly.pdbx_seq_one_letter_code
_entity_poly.pdbx_strand_id
1 'polypeptide(L)'
;MLWMVRKKIQIAGILFFLYMIYNGIMRFLIEEIRVNDKSSFLGIEMSQAQKISTLFVVGGITGILWLINRDKKNRVNQEIVQ
;
A
#
# COMPACT_ATOMS: atom_id res chain seq x y z
N MET A 1 -0.50 -2.36 -15.39
CA MET A 1 -1.41 -1.51 -14.57
C MET A 1 -0.79 -0.18 -14.15
N LEU A 2 0.25 -0.15 -13.31
CA LEU A 2 0.83 1.08 -12.74
C LEU A 2 1.28 2.14 -13.76
N TRP A 3 1.80 1.71 -14.91
CA TRP A 3 2.20 2.61 -16.00
C TRP A 3 1.04 3.46 -16.57
N MET A 4 -0.19 2.93 -16.54
CA MET A 4 -1.37 3.66 -17.02
C MET A 4 -1.83 4.72 -16.01
N VAL A 5 -1.67 4.45 -14.72
CA VAL A 5 -2.16 5.32 -13.63
C VAL A 5 -1.18 6.47 -13.34
N ARG A 6 0.11 6.32 -13.70
CA ARG A 6 1.17 7.34 -13.60
C ARG A 6 0.74 8.73 -14.06
N LYS A 7 0.02 8.84 -15.19
CA LYS A 7 -0.35 10.14 -15.78
C LYS A 7 -1.54 10.81 -15.07
N LYS A 8 -2.34 10.06 -14.32
CA LYS A 8 -3.55 10.54 -13.62
C LYS A 8 -3.27 10.96 -12.18
N ILE A 9 -2.21 10.43 -11.56
CA ILE A 9 -1.83 10.77 -10.19
C ILE A 9 -0.92 12.00 -10.20
N GLN A 10 -1.43 13.13 -9.71
CA GLN A 10 -0.66 14.38 -9.61
C GLN A 10 0.00 14.57 -8.24
N ILE A 11 -0.47 13.86 -7.21
CA ILE A 11 0.05 13.97 -5.84
C ILE A 11 1.30 13.09 -5.71
N ALA A 12 2.44 13.73 -5.46
CA ALA A 12 3.70 13.04 -5.23
C ALA A 12 3.58 12.07 -4.04
N GLY A 13 4.07 10.84 -4.21
CA GLY A 13 4.04 9.79 -3.18
C GLY A 13 2.87 8.79 -3.29
N ILE A 14 1.73 9.15 -3.92
CA ILE A 14 0.61 8.19 -4.06
C ILE A 14 1.03 6.99 -4.91
N LEU A 15 1.81 7.20 -5.98
CA LEU A 15 2.28 6.09 -6.82
C LEU A 15 3.18 5.11 -6.06
N PHE A 16 3.99 5.60 -5.11
CA PHE A 16 4.83 4.76 -4.26
C PHE A 16 3.99 3.86 -3.35
N PHE A 17 3.00 4.43 -2.65
CA PHE A 17 2.12 3.64 -1.79
C PHE A 17 1.22 2.69 -2.59
N LEU A 18 0.78 3.07 -3.79
CA LEU A 18 0.03 2.20 -4.68
C LEU A 18 0.89 1.00 -5.14
N TYR A 19 2.20 1.22 -5.32
CA TYR A 19 3.16 0.15 -5.58
C TYR A 19 3.35 -0.78 -4.37
N MET A 20 3.40 -0.24 -3.14
CA MET A 20 3.46 -1.02 -1.90
C MET A 20 2.23 -1.93 -1.75
N ILE A 21 1.02 -1.40 -1.97
CA ILE A 21 -0.22 -2.18 -1.91
C ILE A 21 -0.19 -3.30 -2.94
N TYR A 22 0.14 -2.98 -4.19
CA TYR A 22 0.15 -3.96 -5.27
C TYR A 22 1.15 -5.10 -5.02
N ASN A 23 2.36 -4.76 -4.55
CA ASN A 23 3.36 -5.77 -4.20
C ASN A 23 2.96 -6.60 -2.98
N GLY A 24 2.36 -5.98 -1.97
CA GLY A 24 1.84 -6.68 -0.80
C GLY A 24 0.76 -7.69 -1.20
N ILE A 25 -0.21 -7.28 -2.02
CA ILE A 25 -1.29 -8.17 -2.48
C ILE A 25 -0.72 -9.32 -3.31
N MET A 26 0.12 -9.05 -4.31
CA MET A 26 0.72 -10.13 -5.12
C MET A 26 1.52 -11.11 -4.27
N ARG A 27 2.35 -10.61 -3.34
CA ARG A 27 3.19 -11.46 -2.50
C ARG A 27 2.36 -12.30 -1.53
N PHE A 28 1.25 -11.74 -1.01
CA PHE A 28 0.31 -12.49 -0.19
C PHE A 28 -0.33 -13.65 -0.97
N LEU A 29 -0.83 -13.37 -2.18
CA LEU A 29 -1.48 -14.38 -3.03
C LEU A 29 -0.51 -15.48 -3.50
N ILE A 30 0.70 -15.11 -3.90
CA ILE A 30 1.74 -16.07 -4.34
C ILE A 30 2.10 -17.01 -3.18
N GLU A 31 2.16 -16.48 -1.96
CA GLU A 31 2.51 -17.26 -0.78
C GLU A 31 1.37 -18.16 -0.32
N GLU A 32 0.10 -17.82 -0.59
CA GLU A 32 -1.03 -18.75 -0.36
C GLU A 32 -1.08 -19.92 -1.34
N ILE A 33 -0.64 -19.72 -2.59
CA ILE A 33 -0.60 -20.78 -3.61
C ILE A 33 0.60 -21.73 -3.38
N ARG A 34 1.64 -21.29 -2.66
CA ARG A 34 2.75 -22.17 -2.28
C ARG A 34 2.23 -23.25 -1.31
N VAL A 35 2.32 -24.51 -1.74
CA VAL A 35 2.01 -25.73 -0.97
C VAL A 35 2.97 -25.99 0.20
N ASN A 36 3.78 -24.99 0.58
CA ASN A 36 4.85 -25.13 1.56
C ASN A 36 4.27 -25.24 2.98
N ASP A 37 4.84 -26.11 3.83
CA ASP A 37 4.55 -26.15 5.25
C ASP A 37 4.77 -24.75 5.84
N LYS A 38 3.67 -24.14 6.27
CA LYS A 38 3.66 -22.81 6.84
C LYS A 38 4.32 -22.92 8.22
N SER A 39 5.24 -22.01 8.53
CA SER A 39 5.89 -22.04 9.85
C SER A 39 4.84 -21.86 10.93
N SER A 40 4.68 -22.86 11.80
CA SER A 40 3.83 -22.76 12.98
C SER A 40 4.42 -21.72 13.92
N PHE A 41 3.85 -20.52 13.90
CA PHE A 41 4.10 -19.52 14.93
C PHE A 41 2.77 -19.28 15.63
N LEU A 42 2.66 -19.71 16.88
CA LEU A 42 1.47 -19.51 17.74
C LEU A 42 0.18 -20.23 17.28
N GLY A 43 0.29 -21.39 16.61
CA GLY A 43 -0.89 -22.15 16.15
C GLY A 43 -1.61 -21.54 14.93
N ILE A 44 -1.06 -20.47 14.38
CA ILE A 44 -1.47 -19.87 13.11
C ILE A 44 -0.36 -20.12 12.11
N GLU A 45 -0.70 -20.85 11.07
CA GLU A 45 0.17 -21.09 9.93
C GLU A 45 0.26 -19.83 9.06
N MET A 46 1.22 -18.95 9.35
CA MET A 46 1.53 -17.78 8.52
C MET A 46 3.02 -17.67 8.25
N SER A 47 3.37 -17.45 6.98
CA SER A 47 4.76 -17.25 6.58
C SER A 47 5.24 -15.82 6.91
N GLN A 48 6.56 -15.67 7.08
CA GLN A 48 7.18 -14.35 7.28
C GLN A 48 6.85 -13.40 6.12
N ALA A 49 6.75 -13.92 4.89
CA ALA A 49 6.41 -13.14 3.71
C ALA A 49 4.97 -12.61 3.77
N GLN A 50 4.02 -13.36 4.32
CA GLN A 50 2.65 -12.90 4.54
C GLN A 50 2.59 -11.75 5.56
N LYS A 51 3.36 -11.82 6.65
CA LYS A 51 3.39 -10.72 7.65
C LYS A 51 3.90 -9.42 7.02
N ILE A 52 4.99 -9.49 6.27
CA ILE A 52 5.57 -8.32 5.59
C ILE A 52 4.62 -7.78 4.52
N SER A 53 3.96 -8.68 3.78
CA SER A 53 3.03 -8.25 2.73
C SER A 53 1.78 -7.57 3.29
N THR A 54 1.24 -8.04 4.42
CA THR A 54 0.16 -7.36 5.15
C THR A 54 0.59 -5.96 5.62
N LEU A 55 1.80 -5.81 6.16
CA LEU A 55 2.33 -4.50 6.55
C LEU A 55 2.46 -3.54 5.36
N PHE A 56 2.87 -4.03 4.19
CA PHE A 56 2.94 -3.23 2.97
C PHE A 56 1.57 -2.77 2.47
N VAL A 57 0.54 -3.62 2.56
CA VAL A 57 -0.83 -3.23 2.19
C VAL A 57 -1.37 -2.18 3.15
N VAL A 58 -1.27 -2.42 4.47
CA VAL A 58 -1.77 -1.49 5.49
C VAL A 58 -1.02 -0.16 5.42
N GLY A 59 0.32 -0.19 5.37
CA GLY A 59 1.16 1.01 5.24
C GLY A 59 0.91 1.78 3.95
N GLY A 60 0.61 1.07 2.85
CA GLY A 60 0.22 1.69 1.60
C GLY A 60 -1.11 2.43 1.69
N ILE A 61 -2.14 1.82 2.29
CA ILE A 61 -3.46 2.44 2.44
C ILE A 61 -3.38 3.68 3.34
N THR A 62 -2.72 3.56 4.49
CA THR A 62 -2.58 4.69 5.44
C THR A 62 -1.78 5.84 4.82
N GLY A 63 -0.71 5.54 4.07
CA GLY A 63 0.09 6.54 3.36
C GLY A 63 -0.69 7.31 2.29
N ILE A 64 -1.55 6.62 1.52
CA ILE A 64 -2.43 7.27 0.52
C ILE A 64 -3.44 8.19 1.21
N LEU A 65 -4.14 7.70 2.24
CA LEU A 65 -5.13 8.50 2.96
C LEU A 65 -4.52 9.75 3.58
N TRP A 66 -3.32 9.63 4.16
CA TRP A 66 -2.59 10.76 4.72
C TRP A 66 -2.20 11.79 3.67
N LEU A 67 -1.68 11.35 2.50
CA LEU A 67 -1.32 12.24 1.40
C LEU A 67 -2.51 13.00 0.83
N ILE A 68 -3.66 12.33 0.64
CA ILE A 68 -4.88 12.96 0.13
C ILE A 68 -5.37 14.04 1.11
N ASN A 69 -5.38 13.73 2.42
CA ASN A 69 -5.79 14.69 3.44
C ASN A 69 -4.83 15.90 3.52
N ARG A 70 -3.53 15.67 3.35
CA ARG A 70 -2.52 16.74 3.29
C ARG A 70 -2.68 17.63 2.07
N ASP A 71 -2.89 17.05 0.88
CA ASP A 71 -3.08 17.81 -0.36
C ASP A 71 -4.35 18.68 -0.30
N LYS A 72 -5.45 18.11 0.21
CA LYS A 72 -6.71 18.85 0.42
C LYS A 72 -6.51 20.06 1.35
N LYS A 73 -5.79 19.89 2.46
CA LYS A 73 -5.48 20.98 3.40
C LYS A 73 -4.60 22.06 2.76
N ASN A 74 -3.61 21.66 1.97
CA ASN A 74 -2.74 22.60 1.27
C ASN A 74 -3.54 23.45 0.27
N ARG A 75 -4.44 22.84 -0.51
CA ARG A 75 -5.31 23.55 -1.46
C ARG A 75 -6.19 24.60 -0.77
N VAL A 76 -6.87 24.22 0.31
CA VAL A 76 -7.73 25.14 1.09
C VAL A 76 -6.94 26.33 1.65
N ASN A 77 -5.73 26.10 2.16
CA ASN A 77 -4.89 27.20 2.66
C ASN A 77 -4.46 28.18 1.57
N GLN A 78 -4.30 27.72 0.31
CA GLN A 78 -3.96 28.62 -0.80
C GLN A 78 -5.13 29.53 -1.19
N GLU A 79 -6.37 29.03 -1.09
CA GLU A 79 -7.58 29.80 -1.38
C GLU A 79 -7.86 30.90 -0.34
N ILE A 80 -7.49 30.68 0.93
CA ILE A 80 -7.69 31.66 2.02
C ILE A 80 -6.67 32.82 1.97
N VAL A 81 -5.51 32.59 1.35
CA VAL A 81 -4.42 33.59 1.27
C VAL A 81 -4.55 34.51 0.04
N GLN A 82 -5.46 34.19 -0.90
CA GLN A 82 -5.84 35.05 -2.02
C GLN A 82 -6.98 36.00 -1.65
#